data_AF-A0A939PDB8-F1
#
_entry.id   AF-A0A939PDB8-F1
#
_cell.length_a   1.000
_cell.length_b   1.000
_cell.length_c   1.000
_cell.angle_alpha   90.00
_cell.angle_beta   90.00
_cell.angle_gamma   90.00
#
_symmetry.space_group_name_H-M   'P 1'
#
loop_
_entity.id
_entity.type
_entity.pdbx_description
1 polymer ?
#
loop_
_entity_poly.entity_id
_entity_poly.type
_entity_poly.pdbx_seq_one_letter_code
_entity_poly.pdbx_strand_id
1 'polypeptide(L)'
;MAIVLALAGAMTAPRAATPAARADVAQDAAPSNQQYVPVPISAIADTRNGTGGVGTAKLAPGKSVTFNVAGQGQVPATGVSAVSLNISAIGAEKFGWFTVSPSDALTTTATLAFREGESATGQDITRLTSAGKVTVTNNSDGAVHLFVATRGYFLDASATSAGTEYYPVNSAVIYDTRNGTGTPSQTTPIPANSQVTFTVAGKGGIPATGARVAALHVAAVSQPQKGWISLYPSDSKDSGIGVLDYSPGGQDSNLTLAPLSGTGQLTLVNHGSGTVHVSVSVRGYFNNAAEQGGATYKPVEPTNVLNTIEGQQPDKTTTPLGAGASLTFDVVQPANVPASAVDAAAINIGARQPTEAGYLSVYPAGTQDPNISSVNYDDLSGTVGTSSGSDISIPSRDGKLTVTNHGAAPVHVQISVRGYFLNDLLPDPVLKLIAKTIGTGQPHGGGQLTQEEMDELNKARQDDTLASRPLVLVRPKAARAAAFPPCTGIFDEPSATVNIESGPTSLPWSAPIKASTGIQGTVYYANQTFADGYQANSYQPHVEPWDYFFHGSLSNPFPVVGANLSHTMQDGSEVSFLWYWFNIPYPAAGGYAFVNCTYKPGP
;
A
#
# COMPACT_ATOMS: atom_id res chain seq x y z
N MET A 1 -42.83 -53.65 -50.64
CA MET A 1 -43.60 -52.84 -51.61
C MET A 1 -44.05 -51.59 -50.87
N ALA A 2 -43.66 -50.43 -51.38
CA ALA A 2 -43.56 -49.15 -50.66
C ALA A 2 -44.90 -48.55 -50.22
N ILE A 3 -44.90 -47.84 -49.09
CA ILE A 3 -45.79 -46.70 -48.87
C ILE A 3 -44.96 -45.55 -48.27
N VAL A 4 -44.77 -44.53 -49.10
CA VAL A 4 -44.38 -43.16 -48.79
C VAL A 4 -45.65 -42.32 -48.97
N LEU A 5 -45.93 -41.36 -48.07
CA LEU A 5 -46.66 -40.10 -48.31
C LEU A 5 -46.67 -39.32 -46.97
N ALA A 6 -45.92 -38.22 -46.80
CA ALA A 6 -46.13 -36.85 -47.27
C ALA A 6 -46.70 -35.94 -46.17
N LEU A 7 -45.87 -34.99 -45.72
CA LEU A 7 -46.19 -33.91 -44.78
C LEU A 7 -47.17 -32.91 -45.41
N ALA A 8 -48.12 -32.43 -44.60
CA ALA A 8 -48.80 -31.15 -44.79
C ALA A 8 -48.83 -30.39 -43.45
N GLY A 9 -48.33 -29.16 -43.46
CA GLY A 9 -48.22 -28.30 -42.29
C GLY A 9 -49.51 -27.55 -41.96
N ALA A 10 -49.60 -27.12 -40.70
CA ALA A 10 -50.48 -26.04 -40.26
C ALA A 10 -49.62 -24.97 -39.59
N MET A 11 -49.65 -23.76 -40.13
CA MET A 11 -49.00 -22.58 -39.57
C MET A 11 -49.79 -22.10 -38.35
N THR A 12 -49.15 -22.03 -37.19
CA THR A 12 -49.61 -21.24 -36.05
C THR A 12 -48.53 -20.21 -35.72
N ALA A 13 -48.87 -18.93 -35.85
CA ALA A 13 -47.99 -17.82 -35.51
C ALA A 13 -47.62 -17.86 -34.02
N PRO A 14 -46.33 -17.73 -33.65
CA PRO A 14 -45.97 -17.62 -32.24
C PRO A 14 -46.29 -16.23 -31.70
N ARG A 15 -47.02 -16.27 -30.58
CA ARG A 15 -47.30 -15.21 -29.62
C ARG A 15 -46.01 -14.46 -29.26
N ALA A 16 -46.06 -13.13 -29.31
CA ALA A 16 -44.97 -12.27 -28.84
C ALA A 16 -44.62 -12.62 -27.38
N ALA A 17 -43.43 -13.19 -27.18
CA ALA A 17 -42.83 -13.32 -25.86
C ALA A 17 -42.31 -11.95 -25.46
N THR A 18 -42.80 -11.44 -24.32
CA THR A 18 -42.16 -10.39 -23.54
C THR A 18 -40.68 -10.70 -23.37
N PRO A 19 -39.74 -9.79 -23.68
CA PRO A 19 -38.34 -10.01 -23.37
C PRO A 19 -38.22 -10.15 -21.85
N ALA A 20 -37.78 -11.33 -21.40
CA ALA A 20 -37.26 -11.50 -20.06
C ALA A 20 -36.10 -10.52 -19.87
N ALA A 21 -36.04 -9.93 -18.68
CA ALA A 21 -34.98 -9.03 -18.26
C ALA A 21 -33.62 -9.57 -18.70
N ARG A 22 -32.89 -8.73 -19.44
CA ARG A 22 -31.47 -8.91 -19.72
C ARG A 22 -30.81 -9.05 -18.35
N ALA A 23 -30.22 -10.21 -18.06
CA ALA A 23 -29.28 -10.32 -16.98
C ALA A 23 -28.21 -9.25 -17.27
N ASP A 24 -28.13 -8.26 -16.39
CA ASP A 24 -27.05 -7.28 -16.42
C ASP A 24 -25.75 -8.07 -16.29
N VAL A 25 -25.07 -8.17 -17.42
CA VAL A 25 -23.68 -8.61 -17.47
C VAL A 25 -22.94 -7.61 -16.61
N ALA A 26 -22.42 -8.07 -15.47
CA ALA A 26 -21.43 -7.34 -14.70
C ALA A 26 -20.39 -6.82 -15.70
N GLN A 27 -20.27 -5.50 -15.82
CA GLN A 27 -19.18 -4.91 -16.58
C GLN A 27 -17.89 -5.37 -15.90
N ASP A 28 -17.18 -6.28 -16.58
CA ASP A 28 -15.82 -6.68 -16.26
C ASP A 28 -14.99 -5.41 -16.05
N ALA A 29 -14.43 -5.25 -14.84
CA ALA A 29 -13.43 -4.23 -14.58
C ALA A 29 -12.29 -4.42 -15.59
N ALA A 30 -11.91 -3.34 -16.29
CA ALA A 30 -10.80 -3.40 -17.23
C ALA A 30 -9.52 -3.89 -16.50
N PRO A 31 -8.76 -4.84 -17.08
CA PRO A 31 -7.57 -5.38 -16.44
C PRO A 31 -6.51 -4.28 -16.27
N SER A 32 -6.24 -3.89 -15.01
CA SER A 32 -4.97 -3.23 -14.68
C SER A 32 -3.92 -4.32 -14.48
N ASN A 33 -2.79 -4.16 -15.14
CA ASN A 33 -1.65 -5.05 -15.01
C ASN A 33 -1.03 -4.95 -13.60
N GLN A 34 -0.06 -5.81 -13.23
CA GLN A 34 0.68 -5.65 -11.97
C GLN A 34 -0.09 -5.92 -10.66
N GLN A 35 -1.27 -6.53 -10.75
CA GLN A 35 -2.05 -7.00 -9.60
C GLN A 35 -1.44 -8.25 -8.95
N TYR A 36 -1.69 -8.44 -7.66
CA TYR A 36 -1.25 -9.59 -6.87
C TYR A 36 -2.22 -10.77 -7.00
N VAL A 37 -1.68 -11.97 -7.19
CA VAL A 37 -2.42 -13.23 -7.18
C VAL A 37 -1.91 -14.08 -6.03
N PRO A 38 -2.70 -14.29 -4.96
CA PRO A 38 -2.32 -15.19 -3.89
C PRO A 38 -2.38 -16.65 -4.36
N VAL A 39 -1.42 -17.45 -3.91
CA VAL A 39 -1.44 -18.91 -4.09
C VAL A 39 -1.22 -19.59 -2.72
N PRO A 40 -1.72 -20.83 -2.52
CA PRO A 40 -1.28 -21.66 -1.41
C PRO A 40 0.25 -21.70 -1.32
N ILE A 41 0.78 -21.51 -0.11
CA ILE A 41 2.23 -21.50 0.07
C ILE A 41 2.83 -22.84 -0.38
N SER A 42 3.80 -22.77 -1.29
CA SER A 42 4.35 -23.95 -1.96
C SER A 42 5.87 -23.89 -2.02
N ALA A 43 6.55 -24.95 -1.59
CA ALA A 43 8.00 -25.06 -1.69
C ALA A 43 8.44 -25.10 -3.16
N ILE A 44 9.43 -24.28 -3.52
CA ILE A 44 9.97 -24.17 -4.89
C ILE A 44 11.47 -24.42 -4.95
N ALA A 45 12.19 -24.29 -3.83
CA ALA A 45 13.59 -24.69 -3.71
C ALA A 45 13.89 -25.21 -2.30
N ASP A 46 14.65 -26.30 -2.20
CA ASP A 46 15.08 -26.83 -0.89
C ASP A 46 16.38 -27.61 -1.03
N THR A 47 17.48 -27.08 -0.48
CA THR A 47 18.79 -27.73 -0.55
C THR A 47 18.96 -28.90 0.40
N ARG A 48 17.94 -29.27 1.19
CA ARG A 48 17.97 -30.47 2.04
C ARG A 48 17.54 -31.72 1.27
N ASN A 49 16.71 -31.56 0.23
CA ASN A 49 16.13 -32.67 -0.53
C ASN A 49 16.24 -32.49 -2.06
N GLY A 50 16.75 -31.37 -2.55
CA GLY A 50 16.96 -31.11 -3.98
C GLY A 50 15.74 -30.54 -4.72
N THR A 51 14.66 -30.17 -4.01
CA THR A 51 13.49 -29.52 -4.62
C THR A 51 13.93 -28.30 -5.43
N GLY A 52 13.39 -28.13 -6.63
CA GLY A 52 13.75 -27.02 -7.52
C GLY A 52 15.09 -27.18 -8.25
N GLY A 53 15.74 -28.34 -8.13
CA GLY A 53 17.01 -28.62 -8.83
C GLY A 53 18.23 -27.94 -8.20
N VAL A 54 18.13 -27.49 -6.95
CA VAL A 54 19.19 -26.74 -6.23
C VAL A 54 20.29 -27.61 -5.62
N GLY A 55 20.23 -28.93 -5.83
CA GLY A 55 21.11 -29.91 -5.18
C GLY A 55 20.77 -30.16 -3.70
N THR A 56 21.50 -31.06 -3.05
CA THR A 56 21.23 -31.49 -1.66
C THR A 56 22.30 -31.05 -0.65
N ALA A 57 23.28 -30.26 -1.09
CA ALA A 57 24.34 -29.76 -0.23
C ALA A 57 23.94 -28.41 0.39
N LYS A 58 24.46 -28.11 1.57
CA LYS A 58 24.45 -26.75 2.10
C LYS A 58 25.13 -25.80 1.11
N LEU A 59 24.61 -24.58 1.00
CA LEU A 59 25.20 -23.53 0.21
C LEU A 59 26.47 -23.02 0.91
N ALA A 60 27.63 -23.25 0.30
CA ALA A 60 28.93 -22.88 0.85
C ALA A 60 29.13 -21.34 0.94
N PRO A 61 30.11 -20.86 1.72
CA PRO A 61 30.43 -19.44 1.85
C PRO A 61 30.61 -18.73 0.50
N GLY A 62 29.96 -17.58 0.33
CA GLY A 62 30.02 -16.77 -0.89
C GLY A 62 29.46 -17.44 -2.14
N LYS A 63 28.79 -18.59 -2.03
CA LYS A 63 28.15 -19.27 -3.16
C LYS A 63 26.71 -18.81 -3.33
N SER A 64 26.28 -18.84 -4.59
CA SER A 64 24.92 -18.54 -4.98
C SER A 64 24.26 -19.77 -5.60
N VAL A 65 22.95 -19.84 -5.48
CA VAL A 65 22.11 -20.79 -6.19
C VAL A 65 21.04 -20.04 -6.97
N THR A 66 20.84 -20.42 -8.22
CA THR A 66 19.84 -19.85 -9.11
C THR A 66 18.84 -20.94 -9.50
N PHE A 67 17.55 -20.68 -9.32
CA PHE A 67 16.49 -21.65 -9.58
C PHE A 67 15.30 -20.99 -10.30
N ASN A 68 14.49 -21.82 -10.94
CA ASN A 68 13.26 -21.37 -11.60
C ASN A 68 12.18 -21.07 -10.56
N VAL A 69 11.52 -19.93 -10.72
CA VAL A 69 10.32 -19.58 -9.95
C VAL A 69 9.09 -19.60 -10.86
N ALA A 70 9.20 -19.05 -12.07
CA ALA A 70 8.14 -19.14 -13.06
C ALA A 70 7.88 -20.61 -13.42
N GLY A 71 6.59 -20.99 -13.46
CA GLY A 71 6.15 -22.37 -13.69
C GLY A 71 6.30 -23.29 -12.47
N GLN A 72 6.68 -22.79 -11.29
CA GLN A 72 6.78 -23.55 -10.04
C GLN A 72 5.77 -23.07 -9.01
N GLY A 73 5.31 -23.94 -8.11
CA GLY A 73 4.48 -23.55 -6.96
C GLY A 73 3.23 -22.74 -7.33
N GLN A 74 2.57 -23.10 -8.45
CA GLN A 74 1.41 -22.38 -9.03
C GLN A 74 1.68 -20.97 -9.57
N VAL A 75 2.94 -20.54 -9.62
CA VAL A 75 3.34 -19.34 -10.37
C VAL A 75 3.32 -19.68 -11.87
N PRO A 76 2.64 -18.90 -12.72
CA PRO A 76 2.63 -19.09 -14.16
C PRO A 76 4.05 -19.05 -14.78
N ALA A 77 4.22 -19.69 -15.94
CA ALA A 77 5.49 -19.68 -16.67
C ALA A 77 5.79 -18.33 -17.34
N THR A 78 4.75 -17.53 -17.62
CA THR A 78 4.80 -16.21 -18.25
C THR A 78 3.74 -15.30 -17.62
N GLY A 79 3.78 -13.99 -17.86
CA GLY A 79 2.76 -13.08 -17.32
C GLY A 79 3.04 -12.64 -15.89
N VAL A 80 4.29 -12.70 -15.42
CA VAL A 80 4.68 -12.48 -14.03
C VAL A 80 5.82 -11.45 -13.95
N SER A 81 5.61 -10.38 -13.20
CA SER A 81 6.57 -9.28 -13.00
C SER A 81 7.36 -9.39 -11.69
N ALA A 82 6.78 -9.99 -10.66
CA ALA A 82 7.42 -10.20 -9.36
C ALA A 82 6.78 -11.37 -8.60
N VAL A 83 7.45 -11.83 -7.55
CA VAL A 83 7.01 -12.94 -6.69
C VAL A 83 7.15 -12.59 -5.22
N SER A 84 6.19 -13.02 -4.41
CA SER A 84 6.28 -12.97 -2.96
C SER A 84 6.84 -14.29 -2.44
N LEU A 85 8.05 -14.24 -1.90
CA LEU A 85 8.79 -15.42 -1.43
C LEU A 85 8.86 -15.45 0.09
N ASN A 86 8.74 -16.65 0.65
CA ASN A 86 9.25 -17.00 1.97
C ASN A 86 10.61 -17.67 1.78
N ILE A 87 11.63 -17.15 2.44
CA ILE A 87 13.01 -17.65 2.38
C ILE A 87 13.39 -18.11 3.78
N SER A 88 13.99 -19.29 3.90
CA SER A 88 14.48 -19.81 5.17
C SER A 88 15.94 -20.25 5.08
N ALA A 89 16.72 -19.83 6.06
CA ALA A 89 18.07 -20.32 6.35
C ALA A 89 17.97 -21.41 7.42
N ILE A 90 18.54 -22.58 7.17
CA ILE A 90 18.39 -23.74 8.07
C ILE A 90 19.76 -24.34 8.40
N GLY A 91 20.04 -24.50 9.69
CA GLY A 91 21.25 -25.15 10.18
C GLY A 91 22.53 -24.43 9.75
N ALA A 92 22.53 -23.10 9.87
CA ALA A 92 23.66 -22.25 9.53
C ALA A 92 24.86 -22.57 10.43
N GLU A 93 26.04 -22.73 9.83
CA GLU A 93 27.28 -23.03 10.56
C GLU A 93 27.99 -21.79 11.11
N LYS A 94 27.65 -20.62 10.57
CA LYS A 94 28.14 -19.33 11.04
C LYS A 94 27.05 -18.29 10.89
N PHE A 95 27.21 -17.20 11.63
CA PHE A 95 26.43 -15.99 11.42
C PHE A 95 26.58 -15.48 9.97
N GLY A 96 25.51 -14.97 9.39
CA GLY A 96 25.54 -14.18 8.16
C GLY A 96 24.14 -13.88 7.66
N TRP A 97 24.02 -13.66 6.34
CA TRP A 97 22.74 -13.37 5.73
C TRP A 97 22.63 -13.92 4.31
N PHE A 98 21.40 -14.15 3.89
CA PHE A 98 21.07 -14.31 2.49
C PHE A 98 20.79 -12.97 1.83
N THR A 99 21.26 -12.88 0.59
CA THR A 99 20.80 -11.87 -0.36
C THR A 99 19.97 -12.56 -1.43
N VAL A 100 18.72 -12.12 -1.60
CA VAL A 100 17.82 -12.57 -2.66
C VAL A 100 17.85 -11.52 -3.77
N SER A 101 18.12 -11.96 -4.99
CA SER A 101 18.28 -11.08 -6.15
C SER A 101 17.47 -11.56 -7.35
N PRO A 102 16.93 -10.65 -8.17
CA PRO A 102 16.60 -10.95 -9.56
C PRO A 102 17.81 -11.61 -10.24
N SER A 103 17.58 -12.62 -11.09
CA SER A 103 18.69 -13.38 -11.67
C SER A 103 19.60 -12.58 -12.61
N ASP A 104 19.13 -11.43 -13.08
CA ASP A 104 19.80 -10.49 -13.99
C ASP A 104 20.40 -9.26 -13.30
N ALA A 105 20.06 -9.02 -12.03
CA ALA A 105 20.50 -7.85 -11.28
C ALA A 105 20.79 -8.24 -9.82
N LEU A 106 22.04 -8.60 -9.53
CA LEU A 106 22.46 -8.94 -8.17
C LEU A 106 22.45 -7.70 -7.27
N THR A 107 21.97 -7.87 -6.04
CA THR A 107 22.01 -6.83 -4.98
C THR A 107 22.97 -7.23 -3.86
N THR A 108 23.39 -6.25 -3.06
CA THR A 108 24.22 -6.46 -1.85
C THR A 108 23.41 -6.29 -0.57
N THR A 109 22.13 -5.95 -0.67
CA THR A 109 21.27 -5.77 0.51
C THR A 109 21.01 -7.13 1.17
N ALA A 110 21.12 -7.18 2.50
CA ALA A 110 20.69 -8.34 3.26
C ALA A 110 19.16 -8.47 3.20
N THR A 111 18.68 -9.65 2.81
CA THR A 111 17.24 -9.99 2.83
C THR A 111 16.88 -10.73 4.11
N LEU A 112 17.67 -11.75 4.46
CA LEU A 112 17.43 -12.58 5.65
C LEU A 112 18.73 -12.83 6.41
N ALA A 113 18.83 -12.27 7.60
CA ALA A 113 19.90 -12.56 8.54
C ALA A 113 19.63 -13.86 9.31
N PHE A 114 20.70 -14.55 9.70
CA PHE A 114 20.64 -15.76 10.51
C PHE A 114 21.89 -15.93 11.37
N ARG A 115 21.75 -16.69 12.45
CA ARG A 115 22.82 -16.98 13.42
C ARG A 115 23.32 -18.39 13.32
N GLU A 116 24.52 -18.63 13.85
CA GLU A 116 25.08 -19.96 13.99
C GLU A 116 24.15 -20.88 14.81
N GLY A 117 23.81 -22.03 14.24
CA GLY A 117 22.95 -23.05 14.87
C GLY A 117 21.45 -22.76 14.83
N GLU A 118 21.02 -21.62 14.31
CA GLU A 118 19.62 -21.22 14.24
C GLU A 118 18.99 -21.49 12.87
N SER A 119 17.66 -21.44 12.82
CA SER A 119 16.91 -21.29 11.57
C SER A 119 16.24 -19.92 11.60
N ALA A 120 16.17 -19.28 10.44
CA ALA A 120 15.55 -17.97 10.28
C ALA A 120 14.65 -18.01 9.05
N THR A 121 13.50 -17.32 9.08
CA THR A 121 12.62 -17.14 7.93
C THR A 121 12.31 -15.68 7.72
N GLY A 122 12.42 -15.23 6.47
CA GLY A 122 12.06 -13.89 6.03
C GLY A 122 11.16 -13.91 4.80
N GLN A 123 10.54 -12.77 4.52
CA GLN A 123 9.77 -12.54 3.30
C GLN A 123 10.54 -11.60 2.37
N ASP A 124 10.42 -11.80 1.06
CA ASP A 124 10.88 -10.82 0.06
C ASP A 124 9.92 -10.74 -1.13
N ILE A 125 9.72 -9.53 -1.67
CA ILE A 125 9.04 -9.34 -2.95
C ILE A 125 10.11 -9.11 -4.01
N THR A 126 10.43 -10.16 -4.75
CA THR A 126 11.53 -10.14 -5.72
C THR A 126 11.01 -9.96 -7.13
N ARG A 127 11.58 -9.00 -7.88
CA ARG A 127 11.31 -8.83 -9.32
C ARG A 127 11.69 -10.11 -10.08
N LEU A 128 10.86 -10.48 -11.06
CA LEU A 128 11.18 -11.50 -12.06
C LEU A 128 11.47 -10.84 -13.42
N THR A 129 12.26 -11.53 -14.22
CA THR A 129 12.41 -11.27 -15.66
C THR A 129 11.66 -12.30 -16.48
N SER A 130 11.69 -12.14 -17.80
CA SER A 130 11.29 -13.19 -18.75
C SER A 130 12.04 -14.52 -18.57
N ALA A 131 13.21 -14.54 -17.92
CA ALA A 131 13.90 -15.78 -17.57
C ALA A 131 13.22 -16.53 -16.41
N GLY A 132 12.42 -15.85 -15.58
CA GLY A 132 11.62 -16.46 -14.52
C GLY A 132 12.43 -17.05 -13.36
N LYS A 133 13.65 -16.54 -13.11
CA LYS A 133 14.59 -17.06 -12.11
C LYS A 133 14.91 -16.07 -11.00
N VAL A 134 15.29 -16.61 -9.86
CA VAL A 134 15.82 -15.88 -8.71
C VAL A 134 17.16 -16.48 -8.31
N THR A 135 18.07 -15.63 -7.83
CA THR A 135 19.37 -16.03 -7.29
C THR A 135 19.42 -15.71 -5.80
N VAL A 136 19.84 -16.69 -4.99
CA VAL A 136 20.10 -16.51 -3.56
C VAL A 136 21.58 -16.74 -3.28
N THR A 137 22.22 -15.80 -2.60
CA THR A 137 23.64 -15.85 -2.21
C THR A 137 23.80 -16.01 -0.71
N ASN A 138 24.69 -16.91 -0.27
CA ASN A 138 25.12 -17.02 1.12
C ASN A 138 26.28 -16.07 1.42
N ASN A 139 26.04 -15.09 2.29
CA ASN A 139 27.06 -14.13 2.74
C ASN A 139 27.53 -14.41 4.18
N SER A 140 27.64 -15.68 4.56
CA SER A 140 28.28 -16.12 5.80
C SER A 140 29.62 -16.81 5.51
N ASP A 141 30.45 -16.94 6.55
CA ASP A 141 31.69 -17.73 6.52
C ASP A 141 31.45 -19.24 6.77
N GLY A 142 30.19 -19.68 6.83
CA GLY A 142 29.79 -21.07 7.06
C GLY A 142 28.83 -21.58 5.98
N ALA A 143 28.62 -22.90 5.92
CA ALA A 143 27.61 -23.46 5.03
C ALA A 143 26.22 -23.41 5.68
N VAL A 144 25.17 -23.26 4.87
CA VAL A 144 23.77 -23.16 5.33
C VAL A 144 22.80 -23.79 4.33
N HIS A 145 21.72 -24.43 4.80
CA HIS A 145 20.66 -24.87 3.89
C HIS A 145 19.72 -23.72 3.53
N LEU A 146 19.25 -23.72 2.28
CA LEU A 146 18.26 -22.80 1.76
C LEU A 146 16.95 -23.54 1.54
N PHE A 147 15.86 -22.97 2.03
CA PHE A 147 14.50 -23.32 1.65
C PHE A 147 13.78 -22.09 1.12
N VAL A 148 13.02 -22.22 0.04
CA VAL A 148 12.22 -21.14 -0.54
C VAL A 148 10.84 -21.65 -0.89
N ALA A 149 9.82 -20.90 -0.50
CA ALA A 149 8.43 -21.12 -0.89
C ALA A 149 7.82 -19.85 -1.49
N THR A 150 6.86 -20.03 -2.40
CA THR A 150 6.07 -18.93 -2.96
C THR A 150 4.74 -18.79 -2.23
N ARG A 151 4.28 -17.56 -2.01
CA ARG A 151 2.93 -17.23 -1.46
C ARG A 151 2.00 -16.57 -2.48
N GLY A 152 2.56 -16.11 -3.59
CA GLY A 152 1.82 -15.38 -4.61
C GLY A 152 2.76 -14.69 -5.56
N TYR A 153 2.19 -14.12 -6.60
CA TYR A 153 2.92 -13.46 -7.67
C TYR A 153 2.20 -12.20 -8.13
N PHE A 154 2.94 -11.30 -8.74
CA PHE A 154 2.41 -10.08 -9.34
C PHE A 154 2.40 -10.25 -10.85
N LEU A 155 1.27 -9.92 -11.47
CA LEU A 155 1.09 -10.02 -12.91
C LEU A 155 2.00 -9.04 -13.66
N ASP A 156 2.38 -9.33 -14.90
CA ASP A 156 3.05 -8.34 -15.74
C ASP A 156 2.05 -7.55 -16.62
N ALA A 157 2.57 -6.63 -17.42
CA ALA A 157 1.79 -5.78 -18.33
C ALA A 157 1.00 -6.54 -19.41
N SER A 158 1.36 -7.79 -19.68
CA SER A 158 0.75 -8.63 -20.72
C SER A 158 -0.37 -9.55 -20.21
N ALA A 159 -0.54 -9.66 -18.89
CA ALA A 159 -1.54 -10.53 -18.31
C ALA A 159 -2.97 -10.02 -18.53
N THR A 160 -3.88 -10.96 -18.81
CA THR A 160 -5.30 -10.68 -19.09
C THR A 160 -6.24 -11.13 -17.97
N SER A 161 -5.73 -11.81 -16.94
CA SER A 161 -6.52 -12.27 -15.78
C SER A 161 -6.51 -11.22 -14.67
N ALA A 162 -7.65 -11.00 -14.02
CA ALA A 162 -7.73 -10.12 -12.86
C ALA A 162 -7.12 -10.82 -11.62
N GLY A 163 -6.27 -10.09 -10.91
CA GLY A 163 -5.80 -10.37 -9.56
C GLY A 163 -6.42 -9.44 -8.52
N THR A 164 -5.63 -9.11 -7.51
CA THR A 164 -5.99 -8.24 -6.39
C THR A 164 -5.07 -7.02 -6.34
N GLU A 165 -5.62 -5.88 -5.95
CA GLU A 165 -4.88 -4.63 -5.75
C GLU A 165 -4.60 -4.42 -4.27
N TYR A 166 -3.54 -3.69 -3.96
CA TYR A 166 -3.12 -3.40 -2.59
C TYR A 166 -3.77 -2.12 -2.06
N TYR A 167 -4.26 -2.19 -0.83
CA TYR A 167 -4.89 -1.10 -0.13
C TYR A 167 -4.07 -0.81 1.13
N PRO A 168 -3.26 0.26 1.14
CA PRO A 168 -2.48 0.62 2.32
C PRO A 168 -3.41 1.05 3.46
N VAL A 169 -3.04 0.71 4.69
CA VAL A 169 -3.73 1.21 5.89
C VAL A 169 -2.71 1.76 6.88
N ASN A 170 -3.13 2.68 7.73
CA ASN A 170 -2.30 3.10 8.85
C ASN A 170 -1.97 1.88 9.71
N SER A 171 -0.69 1.73 10.07
CA SER A 171 -0.25 0.58 10.84
C SER A 171 -0.97 0.50 12.18
N ALA A 172 -1.47 -0.69 12.51
CA ALA A 172 -2.17 -0.95 13.75
C ALA A 172 -1.90 -2.37 14.24
N VAL A 173 -1.72 -2.55 15.55
CA VAL A 173 -1.71 -3.89 16.16
C VAL A 173 -3.14 -4.42 16.19
N ILE A 174 -3.36 -5.58 15.58
CA ILE A 174 -4.69 -6.21 15.48
C ILE A 174 -4.86 -7.43 16.38
N TYR A 175 -3.74 -8.00 16.83
CA TYR A 175 -3.73 -9.14 17.75
C TYR A 175 -2.44 -9.12 18.59
N ASP A 176 -2.55 -9.17 19.92
CA ASP A 176 -1.37 -9.22 20.81
C ASP A 176 -1.69 -10.00 22.08
N THR A 177 -1.01 -11.14 22.22
CA THR A 177 -1.20 -12.06 23.34
C THR A 177 -0.64 -11.56 24.68
N ARG A 178 0.10 -10.45 24.70
CA ARG A 178 0.69 -9.90 25.93
C ARG A 178 -0.31 -9.04 26.70
N ASN A 179 -1.24 -8.41 25.99
CA ASN A 179 -2.19 -7.44 26.53
C ASN A 179 -3.65 -7.75 26.20
N GLY A 180 -3.93 -8.81 25.44
CA GLY A 180 -5.30 -9.23 25.11
C GLY A 180 -5.91 -8.48 23.92
N THR A 181 -5.11 -7.78 23.13
CA THR A 181 -5.60 -7.13 21.89
C THR A 181 -6.08 -8.18 20.90
N GLY A 182 -7.25 -7.94 20.30
CA GLY A 182 -7.81 -8.78 19.24
C GLY A 182 -8.94 -9.70 19.70
N THR A 183 -9.44 -10.50 18.76
CA THR A 183 -10.51 -11.49 19.01
C THR A 183 -10.01 -12.86 18.54
N PRO A 184 -9.99 -13.89 19.42
CA PRO A 184 -10.32 -13.84 20.84
C PRO A 184 -9.36 -12.96 21.64
N SER A 185 -9.82 -12.42 22.77
CA SER A 185 -8.93 -11.72 23.70
C SER A 185 -8.14 -12.76 24.49
N GLN A 186 -6.82 -12.75 24.35
CA GLN A 186 -5.91 -13.71 25.00
C GLN A 186 -4.73 -12.96 25.61
N THR A 187 -4.46 -13.17 26.90
CA THR A 187 -3.34 -12.54 27.64
C THR A 187 -2.23 -13.53 28.02
N THR A 188 -2.40 -14.81 27.66
CA THR A 188 -1.42 -15.87 27.91
C THR A 188 -0.64 -16.19 26.65
N PRO A 189 0.65 -16.58 26.75
CA PRO A 189 1.40 -17.00 25.58
C PRO A 189 0.80 -18.27 24.98
N ILE A 190 0.98 -18.44 23.68
CA ILE A 190 0.50 -19.61 22.93
C ILE A 190 1.33 -20.83 23.36
N PRO A 191 0.73 -21.91 23.87
CA PRO A 191 1.48 -23.08 24.30
C PRO A 191 2.21 -23.78 23.16
N ALA A 192 3.14 -24.67 23.52
CA ALA A 192 3.85 -25.52 22.57
C ALA A 192 2.86 -26.36 21.75
N ASN A 193 3.13 -26.53 20.45
CA ASN A 193 2.31 -27.31 19.52
C ASN A 193 0.81 -26.96 19.56
N SER A 194 0.49 -25.71 19.86
CA SER A 194 -0.89 -25.22 19.99
C SER A 194 -1.16 -24.11 18.98
N GLN A 195 -2.44 -23.91 18.67
CA GLN A 195 -2.89 -22.94 17.68
C GLN A 195 -3.86 -21.93 18.28
N VAL A 196 -3.94 -20.77 17.65
CA VAL A 196 -4.99 -19.79 17.87
C VAL A 196 -5.56 -19.32 16.54
N THR A 197 -6.89 -19.24 16.47
CA THR A 197 -7.59 -18.63 15.35
C THR A 197 -8.05 -17.24 15.77
N PHE A 198 -7.70 -16.21 15.01
CA PHE A 198 -8.01 -14.82 15.33
C PHE A 198 -8.61 -14.07 14.14
N THR A 199 -9.41 -13.05 14.45
CA THR A 199 -10.11 -12.23 13.46
C THR A 199 -9.20 -11.13 12.91
N VAL A 200 -9.12 -11.05 11.58
CA VAL A 200 -8.36 -10.02 10.85
C VAL A 200 -9.28 -9.03 10.15
N ALA A 201 -10.35 -9.51 9.52
CA ALA A 201 -11.33 -8.64 8.88
C ALA A 201 -11.99 -7.68 9.89
N GLY A 202 -12.22 -6.44 9.44
CA GLY A 202 -12.77 -5.37 10.28
C GLY A 202 -11.80 -4.82 11.33
N LYS A 203 -10.50 -5.17 11.27
CA LYS A 203 -9.48 -4.71 12.23
C LYS A 203 -8.42 -3.85 11.54
N GLY A 204 -7.93 -2.83 12.24
CA GLY A 204 -6.79 -2.03 11.80
C GLY A 204 -6.94 -1.39 10.41
N GLY A 205 -8.17 -1.05 10.00
CA GLY A 205 -8.46 -0.50 8.66
C GLY A 205 -8.77 -1.53 7.59
N ILE A 206 -8.62 -2.83 7.86
CA ILE A 206 -9.07 -3.90 6.95
C ILE A 206 -10.61 -3.92 6.95
N PRO A 207 -11.28 -3.93 5.77
CA PRO A 207 -12.72 -4.07 5.66
C PRO A 207 -13.26 -5.33 6.35
N ALA A 208 -14.52 -5.30 6.77
CA ALA A 208 -15.18 -6.47 7.37
C ALA A 208 -15.44 -7.60 6.35
N THR A 209 -15.46 -7.27 5.05
CA THR A 209 -15.71 -8.20 3.94
C THR A 209 -14.86 -7.80 2.74
N GLY A 210 -14.65 -8.72 1.79
CA GLY A 210 -13.96 -8.44 0.52
C GLY A 210 -12.45 -8.71 0.57
N ALA A 211 -11.76 -8.27 1.63
CA ALA A 211 -10.32 -8.48 1.78
C ALA A 211 -9.91 -9.96 1.59
N ARG A 212 -8.97 -10.20 0.66
CA ARG A 212 -8.52 -11.53 0.24
C ARG A 212 -7.19 -11.94 0.87
N VAL A 213 -6.33 -10.96 1.12
CA VAL A 213 -4.99 -11.13 1.70
C VAL A 213 -4.74 -9.98 2.66
N ALA A 214 -4.11 -10.23 3.79
CA ALA A 214 -3.61 -9.19 4.68
C ALA A 214 -2.08 -9.13 4.62
N ALA A 215 -1.51 -7.93 4.52
CA ALA A 215 -0.09 -7.69 4.73
C ALA A 215 0.13 -7.47 6.22
N LEU A 216 0.75 -8.45 6.88
CA LEU A 216 0.86 -8.53 8.33
C LEU A 216 2.32 -8.61 8.76
N HIS A 217 2.70 -7.80 9.75
CA HIS A 217 3.94 -7.99 10.47
C HIS A 217 3.66 -8.84 11.72
N VAL A 218 4.34 -9.98 11.83
CA VAL A 218 4.21 -10.96 12.92
C VAL A 218 5.50 -10.92 13.73
N ALA A 219 5.39 -10.78 15.05
CA ALA A 219 6.52 -10.78 15.97
C ALA A 219 6.35 -11.85 17.05
N ALA A 220 7.40 -12.61 17.33
CA ALA A 220 7.51 -13.50 18.46
C ALA A 220 8.16 -12.76 19.63
N VAL A 221 7.62 -12.95 20.84
CA VAL A 221 8.05 -12.22 22.04
C VAL A 221 8.12 -13.17 23.24
N SER A 222 9.13 -12.97 24.08
CA SER A 222 9.30 -13.67 25.37
C SER A 222 9.31 -15.21 25.28
N GLN A 223 9.83 -15.76 24.19
CA GLN A 223 9.97 -17.18 23.95
C GLN A 223 11.14 -17.77 24.79
N PRO A 224 10.93 -18.83 25.59
CA PRO A 224 11.98 -19.47 26.38
C PRO A 224 12.71 -20.58 25.60
N GLN A 225 12.19 -21.00 24.45
CA GLN A 225 12.71 -22.07 23.61
C GLN A 225 12.66 -21.62 22.15
N LYS A 226 13.50 -22.21 21.29
CA LYS A 226 13.39 -21.98 19.84
C LYS A 226 12.16 -22.65 19.26
N GLY A 227 11.66 -22.12 18.16
CA GLY A 227 10.51 -22.66 17.45
C GLY A 227 10.21 -21.87 16.19
N TRP A 228 9.06 -22.15 15.60
CA TRP A 228 8.60 -21.43 14.42
C TRP A 228 7.07 -21.36 14.42
N ILE A 229 6.57 -20.43 13.63
CA ILE A 229 5.15 -20.12 13.50
C ILE A 229 4.70 -20.40 12.07
N SER A 230 3.59 -21.13 11.91
CA SER A 230 2.83 -21.14 10.65
C SER A 230 1.63 -20.19 10.76
N LEU A 231 1.21 -19.64 9.61
CA LEU A 231 0.05 -18.76 9.51
C LEU A 231 -0.69 -19.03 8.20
N TYR A 232 -1.97 -19.40 8.30
CA TYR A 232 -2.80 -19.81 7.16
C TYR A 232 -4.28 -19.44 7.36
N PRO A 233 -5.09 -19.40 6.28
CA PRO A 233 -6.54 -19.17 6.38
C PRO A 233 -7.21 -20.15 7.34
N SER A 234 -8.13 -19.67 8.19
CA SER A 234 -8.81 -20.53 9.17
C SER A 234 -9.65 -21.68 8.58
N ASP A 235 -9.99 -21.61 7.29
CA ASP A 235 -10.71 -22.61 6.51
C ASP A 235 -9.79 -23.52 5.68
N SER A 236 -8.47 -23.42 5.88
CA SER A 236 -7.44 -24.21 5.22
C SER A 236 -6.68 -25.08 6.22
N LYS A 237 -5.84 -25.98 5.73
CA LYS A 237 -4.92 -26.79 6.55
C LYS A 237 -3.56 -26.12 6.65
N ASP A 238 -2.85 -26.37 7.75
CA ASP A 238 -1.45 -25.98 7.88
C ASP A 238 -0.62 -26.64 6.76
N SER A 239 0.17 -25.83 6.05
CA SER A 239 1.07 -26.28 4.99
C SER A 239 2.37 -26.89 5.54
N GLY A 240 2.64 -26.75 6.84
CA GLY A 240 3.91 -27.15 7.45
C GLY A 240 5.08 -26.26 7.05
N ILE A 241 4.81 -25.04 6.56
CA ILE A 241 5.83 -24.06 6.16
C ILE A 241 5.75 -22.86 7.10
N GLY A 242 6.87 -22.53 7.73
CA GLY A 242 6.98 -21.41 8.66
C GLY A 242 6.90 -20.04 7.97
N VAL A 243 6.31 -19.08 8.67
CA VAL A 243 6.36 -17.65 8.33
C VAL A 243 7.32 -16.88 9.20
N LEU A 244 7.68 -17.41 10.36
CA LEU A 244 8.61 -16.81 11.31
C LEU A 244 9.27 -17.93 12.10
N ASP A 245 10.60 -17.98 12.09
CA ASP A 245 11.37 -18.73 13.08
C ASP A 245 11.72 -17.80 14.23
N TYR A 246 11.87 -18.36 15.43
CA TYR A 246 12.24 -17.60 16.61
C TYR A 246 13.22 -18.37 17.50
N SER A 247 14.05 -17.62 18.21
CA SER A 247 15.09 -18.15 19.11
C SER A 247 14.88 -17.64 20.54
N PRO A 248 15.34 -18.38 21.59
CA PRO A 248 15.13 -17.99 22.98
C PRO A 248 15.69 -16.59 23.26
N GLY A 249 14.85 -15.72 23.86
CA GLY A 249 15.25 -14.35 24.19
C GLY A 249 15.48 -13.41 23.00
N GLY A 250 15.28 -13.87 21.76
CA GLY A 250 15.38 -13.05 20.55
C GLY A 250 14.20 -12.10 20.37
N GLN A 251 14.39 -11.08 19.54
CA GLN A 251 13.37 -10.20 19.02
C GLN A 251 13.15 -10.55 17.55
N ASP A 252 12.35 -11.59 17.30
CA ASP A 252 12.16 -12.14 15.96
C ASP A 252 10.86 -11.62 15.34
N SER A 253 10.92 -11.12 14.11
CA SER A 253 9.74 -10.64 13.39
C SER A 253 9.85 -10.81 11.88
N ASN A 254 8.71 -10.90 11.20
CA ASN A 254 8.67 -10.97 9.74
C ASN A 254 7.37 -10.38 9.18
N LEU A 255 7.45 -9.78 7.99
CA LEU A 255 6.29 -9.44 7.18
C LEU A 255 5.77 -10.70 6.47
N THR A 256 4.46 -10.83 6.33
CA THR A 256 3.84 -11.89 5.53
C THR A 256 2.61 -11.38 4.81
N LEU A 257 2.43 -11.84 3.56
CA LEU A 257 1.19 -11.68 2.82
C LEU A 257 0.33 -12.93 3.08
N ALA A 258 -0.65 -12.81 3.97
CA ALA A 258 -1.44 -13.93 4.46
C ALA A 258 -2.83 -13.95 3.80
N PRO A 259 -3.14 -14.94 2.94
CA PRO A 259 -4.49 -15.12 2.44
C PRO A 259 -5.48 -15.29 3.59
N LEU A 260 -6.64 -14.65 3.49
CA LEU A 260 -7.70 -14.71 4.51
C LEU A 260 -8.69 -15.82 4.18
N SER A 261 -9.30 -16.42 5.22
CA SER A 261 -10.45 -17.31 5.03
C SER A 261 -11.66 -16.55 4.51
N GLY A 262 -12.68 -17.27 4.05
CA GLY A 262 -13.98 -16.66 3.68
C GLY A 262 -14.66 -15.86 4.80
N THR A 263 -14.22 -16.05 6.05
CA THR A 263 -14.68 -15.29 7.23
C THR A 263 -13.70 -14.21 7.69
N GLY A 264 -12.60 -13.99 6.97
CA GLY A 264 -11.61 -12.97 7.33
C GLY A 264 -10.75 -13.33 8.55
N GLN A 265 -10.52 -14.62 8.80
CA GLN A 265 -9.78 -15.13 9.95
C GLN A 265 -8.52 -15.89 9.51
N LEU A 266 -7.52 -15.89 10.39
CA LEU A 266 -6.29 -16.65 10.25
C LEU A 266 -6.10 -17.59 11.44
N THR A 267 -5.47 -18.73 11.19
CA THR A 267 -4.97 -19.63 12.22
C THR A 267 -3.46 -19.53 12.28
N LEU A 268 -2.94 -19.27 13.48
CA LEU A 268 -1.52 -19.26 13.81
C LEU A 268 -1.20 -20.48 14.65
N VAL A 269 -0.15 -21.23 14.30
CA VAL A 269 0.31 -22.40 15.06
C VAL A 269 1.71 -22.15 15.58
N ASN A 270 1.90 -22.39 16.87
CA ASN A 270 3.21 -22.46 17.49
C ASN A 270 3.76 -23.89 17.38
N HIS A 271 4.79 -24.10 16.57
CA HIS A 271 5.46 -25.40 16.40
C HIS A 271 6.69 -25.57 17.32
N GLY A 272 6.93 -24.61 18.20
CA GLY A 272 7.99 -24.70 19.21
C GLY A 272 7.66 -25.68 20.33
N SER A 273 8.70 -26.09 21.07
CA SER A 273 8.58 -26.93 22.27
C SER A 273 8.24 -26.14 23.54
N GLY A 274 8.21 -24.80 23.47
CA GLY A 274 7.86 -23.89 24.55
C GLY A 274 6.71 -22.95 24.18
N THR A 275 6.31 -22.11 25.14
CA THR A 275 5.29 -21.07 24.94
C THR A 275 5.86 -19.88 24.18
N VAL A 276 5.04 -19.14 23.43
CA VAL A 276 5.46 -17.90 22.75
C VAL A 276 4.36 -16.84 22.83
N HIS A 277 4.72 -15.59 23.14
CA HIS A 277 3.81 -14.48 22.88
C HIS A 277 3.95 -14.06 21.42
N VAL A 278 2.83 -13.70 20.81
CA VAL A 278 2.79 -13.14 19.45
C VAL A 278 2.11 -11.79 19.47
N SER A 279 2.64 -10.88 18.65
CA SER A 279 2.01 -9.63 18.23
C SER A 279 1.87 -9.61 16.71
N VAL A 280 0.70 -9.22 16.21
CA VAL A 280 0.38 -9.10 14.79
C VAL A 280 -0.11 -7.69 14.52
N SER A 281 0.54 -7.02 13.57
CA SER A 281 0.14 -5.70 13.10
C SER A 281 -0.11 -5.70 11.60
N VAL A 282 -1.01 -4.82 11.14
CA VAL A 282 -1.36 -4.69 9.73
C VAL A 282 -0.57 -3.57 9.07
N ARG A 283 -0.24 -3.75 7.78
CA ARG A 283 0.27 -2.71 6.87
C ARG A 283 -0.74 -2.34 5.77
N GLY A 284 -1.53 -3.31 5.35
CA GLY A 284 -2.55 -3.14 4.31
C GLY A 284 -3.25 -4.46 4.03
N TYR A 285 -4.11 -4.46 3.02
CA TYR A 285 -4.79 -5.65 2.53
C TYR A 285 -4.81 -5.67 1.01
N PHE A 286 -5.08 -6.84 0.43
CA PHE A 286 -5.37 -6.97 -0.98
C PHE A 286 -6.83 -7.33 -1.19
N ASN A 287 -7.47 -6.69 -2.16
CA ASN A 287 -8.85 -6.96 -2.54
C ASN A 287 -9.00 -7.02 -4.06
N ASN A 288 -10.11 -7.55 -4.56
CA ASN A 288 -10.39 -7.61 -5.99
C ASN A 288 -10.26 -6.21 -6.61
N ALA A 289 -9.62 -6.14 -7.77
CA ALA A 289 -9.31 -4.90 -8.47
C ALA A 289 -10.51 -4.07 -8.97
N ALA A 290 -11.73 -4.56 -8.76
CA ALA A 290 -12.95 -3.82 -9.06
C ALA A 290 -13.30 -2.78 -7.97
N GLU A 291 -12.66 -2.85 -6.81
CA GLU A 291 -12.78 -1.84 -5.77
C GLU A 291 -11.88 -0.63 -6.03
N GLN A 292 -12.17 0.50 -5.37
CA GLN A 292 -11.52 1.77 -5.65
C GLN A 292 -10.50 2.14 -4.59
N GLY A 293 -9.37 2.73 -5.01
CA GLY A 293 -8.26 3.03 -4.12
C GLY A 293 -7.25 1.88 -4.00
N GLY A 294 -7.36 0.86 -4.85
CA GLY A 294 -6.38 -0.20 -4.97
C GLY A 294 -5.16 0.23 -5.79
N ALA A 295 -3.98 -0.17 -5.32
CA ALA A 295 -2.70 0.08 -5.97
C ALA A 295 -2.15 -1.21 -6.61
N THR A 296 -1.60 -1.08 -7.82
CA THR A 296 -0.88 -2.14 -8.55
C THR A 296 0.61 -2.10 -8.18
N TYR A 297 1.33 -3.21 -8.32
CA TYR A 297 2.73 -3.28 -7.87
C TYR A 297 3.73 -3.13 -9.02
N LYS A 298 4.50 -2.04 -8.99
CA LYS A 298 5.64 -1.83 -9.88
C LYS A 298 6.94 -2.30 -9.23
N PRO A 299 7.47 -3.49 -9.61
CA PRO A 299 8.79 -3.88 -9.16
C PRO A 299 9.86 -2.97 -9.75
N VAL A 300 10.92 -2.72 -8.98
CA VAL A 300 12.10 -1.98 -9.44
C VAL A 300 13.37 -2.79 -9.23
N GLU A 301 14.49 -2.32 -9.78
CA GLU A 301 15.78 -2.87 -9.41
C GLU A 301 16.07 -2.56 -7.94
N PRO A 302 16.48 -3.56 -7.13
CA PRO A 302 16.88 -3.37 -5.75
C PRO A 302 17.86 -2.21 -5.57
N THR A 303 17.42 -1.13 -4.94
CA THR A 303 18.25 0.07 -4.75
C THR A 303 18.28 0.49 -3.28
N ASN A 304 19.48 0.68 -2.72
CA ASN A 304 19.65 1.26 -1.39
C ASN A 304 19.29 2.75 -1.42
N VAL A 305 18.33 3.13 -0.59
CA VAL A 305 17.88 4.52 -0.39
C VAL A 305 18.44 5.15 0.88
N LEU A 306 18.87 4.31 1.82
CA LEU A 306 19.52 4.71 3.06
C LEU A 306 20.59 3.70 3.39
N ASN A 307 21.81 4.16 3.68
CA ASN A 307 22.87 3.32 4.26
C ASN A 307 23.79 4.18 5.15
N THR A 308 23.54 4.15 6.45
CA THR A 308 24.32 4.90 7.45
C THR A 308 25.73 4.33 7.70
N ILE A 309 26.09 3.17 7.15
CA ILE A 309 27.46 2.65 7.22
C ILE A 309 28.33 3.31 6.15
N GLU A 310 27.79 3.41 4.94
CA GLU A 310 28.51 3.89 3.76
C GLU A 310 28.30 5.39 3.52
N GLY A 311 27.53 6.07 4.38
CA GLY A 311 27.21 7.49 4.21
C GLY A 311 26.30 7.73 3.00
N GLN A 312 25.34 6.85 2.75
CA GLN A 312 24.41 6.96 1.64
C GLN A 312 23.08 7.56 2.11
N GLN A 313 22.83 8.85 1.75
CA GLN A 313 21.62 9.65 2.01
C GLN A 313 21.15 9.72 3.50
N PRO A 314 20.43 10.77 3.94
CA PRO A 314 20.23 12.07 3.29
C PRO A 314 21.41 13.04 3.47
N ASP A 315 22.28 12.83 4.46
CA ASP A 315 23.31 13.80 4.90
C ASP A 315 24.76 13.35 4.66
N LYS A 316 24.93 12.16 4.08
CA LYS A 316 26.21 11.48 3.83
C LYS A 316 27.03 11.19 5.10
N THR A 317 26.39 11.18 6.26
CA THR A 317 27.06 10.83 7.51
C THR A 317 27.16 9.32 7.67
N THR A 318 28.26 8.88 8.28
CA THR A 318 28.44 7.48 8.71
C THR A 318 28.09 7.33 10.19
N THR A 319 27.23 8.20 10.73
CA THR A 319 26.87 8.21 12.14
C THR A 319 25.72 7.21 12.35
N PRO A 320 25.83 6.25 13.27
CA PRO A 320 24.72 5.37 13.59
C PRO A 320 23.55 6.17 14.17
N LEU A 321 22.33 5.72 13.89
CA LEU A 321 21.11 6.35 14.39
C LEU A 321 21.03 6.15 15.91
N GLY A 322 21.12 7.24 16.67
CA GLY A 322 21.10 7.19 18.14
C GLY A 322 19.81 6.63 18.73
N ALA A 323 19.85 6.24 20.01
CA ALA A 323 18.69 5.77 20.74
C ALA A 323 17.56 6.82 20.77
N GLY A 324 16.34 6.42 20.39
CA GLY A 324 15.18 7.31 20.27
C GLY A 324 15.27 8.32 19.13
N ALA A 325 16.34 8.31 18.33
CA ALA A 325 16.51 9.25 17.23
C ALA A 325 15.76 8.78 15.97
N SER A 326 15.34 9.75 15.17
CA SER A 326 14.67 9.53 13.89
C SER A 326 15.49 10.09 12.73
N LEU A 327 15.43 9.40 11.58
CA LEU A 327 16.04 9.85 10.33
C LEU A 327 15.00 9.84 9.22
N THR A 328 14.89 10.92 8.46
CA THR A 328 13.98 11.04 7.31
C THR A 328 14.75 10.96 6.01
N PHE A 329 14.26 10.18 5.05
CA PHE A 329 14.91 9.92 3.77
C PHE A 329 13.89 9.82 2.64
N ASP A 330 14.34 10.08 1.41
CA ASP A 330 13.52 9.91 0.21
C ASP A 330 13.47 8.43 -0.20
N VAL A 331 12.27 7.85 -0.24
CA VAL A 331 12.09 6.46 -0.68
C VAL A 331 11.90 6.37 -2.20
N VAL A 332 11.41 7.41 -2.86
CA VAL A 332 11.02 7.40 -4.30
C VAL A 332 12.11 7.86 -5.27
N GLN A 333 13.18 8.48 -4.77
CA GLN A 333 14.27 9.05 -5.59
C GLN A 333 15.00 8.04 -6.52
N PRO A 334 15.08 6.72 -6.25
CA PRO A 334 15.75 5.80 -7.17
C PRO A 334 15.01 5.54 -8.49
N ALA A 335 13.70 5.74 -8.56
CA ALA A 335 12.87 4.99 -9.51
C ALA A 335 12.18 5.82 -10.61
N ASN A 336 12.44 7.12 -10.69
CA ASN A 336 11.69 8.05 -11.55
C ASN A 336 10.16 7.86 -11.43
N VAL A 337 9.69 7.47 -10.24
CA VAL A 337 8.26 7.33 -9.94
C VAL A 337 7.80 8.65 -9.33
N PRO A 338 6.72 9.26 -9.82
CA PRO A 338 6.14 10.44 -9.18
C PRO A 338 5.76 10.12 -7.74
N ALA A 339 6.30 10.89 -6.78
CA ALA A 339 6.06 10.69 -5.35
C ALA A 339 4.56 10.60 -5.01
N SER A 340 3.75 11.41 -5.71
CA SER A 340 2.30 11.49 -5.55
C SER A 340 1.52 10.27 -6.05
N ALA A 341 2.15 9.38 -6.81
CA ALA A 341 1.54 8.14 -7.31
C ALA A 341 1.85 6.92 -6.42
N VAL A 342 2.69 7.08 -5.39
CA VAL A 342 3.13 5.98 -4.52
C VAL A 342 2.22 5.89 -3.30
N ASP A 343 1.38 4.85 -3.28
CA ASP A 343 0.51 4.53 -2.15
C ASP A 343 1.26 3.76 -1.04
N ALA A 344 2.24 2.94 -1.42
CA ALA A 344 3.18 2.31 -0.50
C ALA A 344 4.49 1.89 -1.18
N ALA A 345 5.57 1.79 -0.41
CA ALA A 345 6.86 1.25 -0.85
C ALA A 345 7.10 -0.12 -0.20
N ALA A 346 7.43 -1.13 -1.02
CA ALA A 346 7.94 -2.41 -0.52
C ALA A 346 9.45 -2.29 -0.32
N ILE A 347 9.91 -2.49 0.91
CA ILE A 347 11.29 -2.23 1.33
C ILE A 347 11.89 -3.44 2.05
N ASN A 348 13.22 -3.54 2.00
CA ASN A 348 14.00 -4.35 2.94
C ASN A 348 14.72 -3.40 3.89
N ILE A 349 14.75 -3.76 5.16
CA ILE A 349 15.30 -2.98 6.26
C ILE A 349 16.38 -3.82 6.94
N GLY A 350 17.54 -3.23 7.19
CA GLY A 350 18.65 -3.83 7.93
C GLY A 350 19.04 -2.96 9.11
N ALA A 351 18.97 -3.54 10.31
CA ALA A 351 19.60 -3.00 11.52
C ALA A 351 21.00 -3.61 11.63
N ARG A 352 22.03 -2.79 11.51
CA ARG A 352 23.43 -3.19 11.36
C ARG A 352 24.22 -2.85 12.62
N GLN A 353 25.08 -3.79 13.00
CA GLN A 353 25.95 -3.70 14.18
C GLN A 353 25.22 -3.24 15.46
N PRO A 354 24.00 -3.75 15.76
CA PRO A 354 23.35 -3.43 17.03
C PRO A 354 24.18 -4.00 18.19
N THR A 355 24.33 -3.20 19.24
CA THR A 355 25.01 -3.59 20.49
C THR A 355 24.05 -3.85 21.64
N GLU A 356 22.76 -3.63 21.40
CA GLU A 356 21.65 -3.95 22.29
C GLU A 356 20.43 -4.32 21.44
N ALA A 357 19.51 -5.11 22.00
CA ALA A 357 18.27 -5.44 21.34
C ALA A 357 17.31 -4.23 21.26
N GLY A 358 16.47 -4.21 20.23
CA GLY A 358 15.50 -3.15 19.99
C GLY A 358 14.67 -3.41 18.73
N TYR A 359 14.06 -2.36 18.20
CA TYR A 359 13.38 -2.42 16.92
C TYR A 359 13.44 -1.07 16.19
N LEU A 360 13.30 -1.14 14.86
CA LEU A 360 13.10 0.04 14.02
C LEU A 360 11.62 0.13 13.65
N SER A 361 11.05 1.33 13.72
CA SER A 361 9.76 1.65 13.08
C SER A 361 10.02 2.48 11.81
N VAL A 362 9.26 2.21 10.75
CA VAL A 362 9.30 2.97 9.50
C VAL A 362 7.89 3.47 9.16
N TYR A 363 7.73 4.78 8.96
CA TYR A 363 6.43 5.43 8.85
C TYR A 363 6.48 6.68 7.96
N PRO A 364 5.33 7.24 7.53
CA PRO A 364 5.30 8.40 6.65
C PRO A 364 5.97 9.63 7.30
N ALA A 365 6.82 10.33 6.55
CA ALA A 365 7.49 11.52 7.08
C ALA A 365 6.50 12.61 7.52
N GLY A 366 6.81 13.31 8.62
CA GLY A 366 5.94 14.36 9.18
C GLY A 366 4.73 13.84 9.97
N THR A 367 4.58 12.52 10.13
CA THR A 367 3.56 11.90 10.99
C THR A 367 4.16 11.50 12.35
N GLN A 368 3.29 11.16 13.30
CA GLN A 368 3.71 10.62 14.59
C GLN A 368 4.12 9.16 14.42
N ASP A 369 5.24 8.77 15.07
CA ASP A 369 5.68 7.38 15.11
C ASP A 369 4.56 6.47 15.65
N PRO A 370 4.16 5.42 14.90
CA PRO A 370 3.11 4.51 15.35
C PRO A 370 3.52 3.63 16.53
N ASN A 371 4.80 3.60 16.93
CA ASN A 371 5.35 2.65 17.90
C ASN A 371 5.05 1.18 17.53
N ILE A 372 5.12 0.88 16.22
CA ILE A 372 4.94 -0.45 15.66
C ILE A 372 6.22 -0.82 14.94
N SER A 373 6.77 -2.00 15.26
CA SER A 373 8.02 -2.45 14.65
C SER A 373 7.85 -2.81 13.19
N SER A 374 8.84 -2.40 12.39
CA SER A 374 9.05 -2.81 10.99
C SER A 374 10.14 -3.88 10.88
N VAL A 375 11.15 -3.80 11.74
CA VAL A 375 12.13 -4.88 11.95
C VAL A 375 12.56 -4.88 13.40
N ASN A 376 12.53 -6.05 14.00
CA ASN A 376 13.12 -6.28 15.31
C ASN A 376 14.60 -6.67 15.15
N TYR A 377 15.43 -6.29 16.12
CA TYR A 377 16.83 -6.66 16.13
C TYR A 377 17.32 -6.98 17.53
N ASP A 378 18.34 -7.81 17.59
CA ASP A 378 18.94 -8.24 18.83
C ASP A 378 20.30 -7.57 19.07
N ASP A 379 20.86 -7.78 20.24
CA ASP A 379 22.30 -7.54 20.48
C ASP A 379 23.14 -8.49 19.62
N LEU A 380 23.99 -7.93 18.76
CA LEU A 380 24.95 -8.63 17.91
C LEU A 380 26.40 -8.23 18.24
N SER A 381 26.65 -7.73 19.46
CA SER A 381 27.98 -7.36 19.93
C SER A 381 29.00 -8.48 19.73
N GLY A 382 30.19 -8.10 19.24
CA GLY A 382 31.26 -9.05 18.90
C GLY A 382 31.15 -9.70 17.50
N THR A 383 30.12 -9.39 16.72
CA THR A 383 29.97 -9.83 15.32
C THR A 383 29.76 -8.63 14.39
N VAL A 384 30.21 -8.70 13.13
CA VAL A 384 29.75 -7.76 12.08
C VAL A 384 28.34 -8.17 11.68
N GLY A 385 27.38 -7.87 12.58
CA GLY A 385 26.03 -8.38 12.55
C GLY A 385 25.03 -7.53 11.78
N THR A 386 23.99 -8.16 11.27
CA THR A 386 22.77 -7.54 10.75
C THR A 386 21.57 -8.31 11.27
N SER A 387 20.53 -7.61 11.68
CA SER A 387 19.16 -8.13 11.63
C SER A 387 18.50 -7.55 10.38
N SER A 388 17.65 -8.31 9.70
CA SER A 388 16.99 -7.84 8.48
C SER A 388 15.56 -8.32 8.39
N GLY A 389 14.73 -7.55 7.71
CA GLY A 389 13.33 -7.88 7.43
C GLY A 389 12.80 -7.08 6.26
N SER A 390 11.58 -7.42 5.82
CA SER A 390 10.85 -6.67 4.81
C SER A 390 9.72 -5.88 5.45
N ASP A 391 9.35 -4.76 4.84
CA ASP A 391 8.15 -4.01 5.21
C ASP A 391 7.43 -3.44 3.98
N ILE A 392 6.16 -3.09 4.13
CA ILE A 392 5.41 -2.28 3.17
C ILE A 392 4.95 -1.02 3.91
N SER A 393 5.52 0.12 3.55
CA SER A 393 5.34 1.37 4.28
C SER A 393 4.74 2.46 3.40
N ILE A 394 3.80 3.22 3.96
CA ILE A 394 3.18 4.37 3.30
C ILE A 394 4.16 5.55 3.36
N PRO A 395 4.63 6.11 2.23
CA PRO A 395 5.40 7.34 2.25
C PRO A 395 4.51 8.56 2.48
N SER A 396 5.11 9.68 2.87
CA SER A 396 4.47 10.99 2.75
C SER A 396 4.22 11.34 1.27
N ARG A 397 3.40 12.36 0.99
CA ARG A 397 3.11 12.80 -0.39
C ARG A 397 4.34 13.28 -1.17
N ASP A 398 5.39 13.74 -0.49
CA ASP A 398 6.68 14.09 -1.10
C ASP A 398 7.61 12.87 -1.26
N GLY A 399 7.12 11.66 -0.97
CA GLY A 399 7.81 10.41 -1.23
C GLY A 399 8.87 10.08 -0.19
N LYS A 400 8.64 10.47 1.08
CA LYS A 400 9.60 10.29 2.17
C LYS A 400 9.09 9.36 3.26
N LEU A 401 10.03 8.68 3.89
CA LEU A 401 9.81 7.87 5.08
C LEU A 401 10.69 8.39 6.22
N THR A 402 10.22 8.19 7.44
CA THR A 402 11.01 8.36 8.66
C THR A 402 11.24 7.00 9.29
N VAL A 403 12.49 6.72 9.68
CA VAL A 403 12.87 5.57 10.51
C VAL A 403 13.24 6.04 11.91
N THR A 404 12.75 5.36 12.94
CA THR A 404 13.10 5.64 14.36
C THR A 404 13.74 4.42 14.99
N ASN A 405 14.81 4.65 15.76
CA ASN A 405 15.46 3.66 16.61
C ASN A 405 14.80 3.60 17.99
N HIS A 406 14.19 2.46 18.35
CA HIS A 406 13.58 2.22 19.66
C HIS A 406 14.45 1.40 20.62
N GLY A 407 15.70 1.10 20.25
CA GLY A 407 16.69 0.52 21.15
C GLY A 407 17.35 1.57 22.05
N ALA A 408 18.03 1.10 23.09
CA ALA A 408 18.73 1.97 24.04
C ALA A 408 20.18 2.32 23.61
N ALA A 409 20.70 1.72 22.54
CA ALA A 409 21.98 2.04 21.92
C ALA A 409 21.84 2.49 20.45
N PRO A 410 22.83 3.24 19.91
CA PRO A 410 22.87 3.58 18.49
C PRO A 410 22.95 2.34 17.58
N VAL A 411 22.34 2.42 16.40
CA VAL A 411 22.35 1.33 15.41
C VAL A 411 22.53 1.89 13.99
N HIS A 412 23.27 1.18 13.16
CA HIS A 412 23.32 1.53 11.74
C HIS A 412 22.07 1.02 11.02
N VAL A 413 21.52 1.82 10.11
CA VAL A 413 20.36 1.48 9.30
C VAL A 413 20.75 1.38 7.82
N GLN A 414 20.29 0.32 7.16
CA GLN A 414 20.28 0.17 5.70
C GLN A 414 18.85 -0.09 5.23
N ILE A 415 18.35 0.66 4.25
CA ILE A 415 17.04 0.43 3.64
C ILE A 415 17.20 0.37 2.12
N SER A 416 16.60 -0.65 1.51
CA SER A 416 16.52 -0.80 0.06
C SER A 416 15.09 -0.95 -0.41
N VAL A 417 14.80 -0.47 -1.61
CA VAL A 417 13.47 -0.58 -2.22
C VAL A 417 13.41 -1.79 -3.16
N ARG A 418 12.31 -2.55 -3.09
CA ARG A 418 11.99 -3.67 -4.00
C ARG A 418 10.98 -3.29 -5.08
N GLY A 419 10.08 -2.35 -4.76
CA GLY A 419 9.04 -1.88 -5.66
C GLY A 419 8.08 -0.93 -4.97
N TYR A 420 7.12 -0.44 -5.73
CA TYR A 420 6.13 0.51 -5.27
C TYR A 420 4.74 -0.01 -5.59
N PHE A 421 3.83 0.12 -4.64
CA PHE A 421 2.41 0.05 -4.90
C PHE A 421 1.97 1.40 -5.42
N LEU A 422 1.61 1.42 -6.70
CA LEU A 422 1.21 2.60 -7.43
C LEU A 422 -0.30 2.59 -7.60
N ASN A 423 -0.91 3.72 -7.28
CA ASN A 423 -2.24 3.94 -7.78
C ASN A 423 -2.10 4.46 -9.21
N ASP A 424 -2.53 3.68 -10.20
CA ASP A 424 -2.68 4.16 -11.57
C ASP A 424 -3.83 5.18 -11.70
N LEU A 425 -4.53 5.46 -10.59
CA LEU A 425 -5.13 6.76 -10.40
C LEU A 425 -3.99 7.79 -10.53
N LEU A 426 -3.82 8.32 -11.74
CA LEU A 426 -3.30 9.67 -11.95
C LEU A 426 -3.82 10.48 -10.75
N PRO A 427 -2.94 11.07 -9.92
CA PRO A 427 -3.43 11.84 -8.78
C PRO A 427 -4.47 12.77 -9.37
N ASP A 428 -5.71 12.71 -8.86
CA ASP A 428 -6.83 13.44 -9.45
C ASP A 428 -6.27 14.80 -9.84
N PRO A 429 -6.30 15.21 -11.13
CA PRO A 429 -5.68 16.46 -11.54
C PRO A 429 -6.14 17.63 -10.66
N VAL A 430 -7.36 17.51 -10.09
CA VAL A 430 -7.90 18.40 -9.08
C VAL A 430 -7.17 18.25 -7.73
N LEU A 431 -6.88 17.05 -7.23
CA LEU A 431 -6.01 16.84 -6.06
C LEU A 431 -4.56 17.31 -6.26
N LYS A 432 -3.98 17.21 -7.47
CA LYS A 432 -2.67 17.83 -7.77
C LYS A 432 -2.73 19.34 -7.62
N LEU A 433 -3.81 19.94 -8.12
CA LEU A 433 -4.06 21.37 -8.01
C LEU A 433 -4.30 21.79 -6.54
N ILE A 434 -5.00 20.98 -5.74
CA ILE A 434 -5.15 21.15 -4.29
C ILE A 434 -3.80 21.01 -3.57
N ALA A 435 -2.97 20.03 -3.93
CA ALA A 435 -1.66 19.84 -3.30
C ALA A 435 -0.70 21.00 -3.63
N LYS A 436 -0.68 21.45 -4.88
CA LYS A 436 0.05 22.65 -5.34
C LYS A 436 -0.39 23.89 -4.54
N THR A 437 -1.70 24.02 -4.36
CA THR A 437 -2.36 25.05 -3.56
C THR A 437 -1.93 25.02 -2.08
N ILE A 438 -2.03 23.87 -1.41
CA ILE A 438 -1.65 23.69 0.00
C ILE A 438 -0.14 23.95 0.19
N GLY A 439 0.69 23.56 -0.78
CA GLY A 439 2.14 23.76 -0.75
C GLY A 439 2.58 25.23 -0.72
N THR A 440 1.70 26.18 -1.03
CA THR A 440 1.99 27.63 -0.94
C THR A 440 1.99 28.16 0.50
N GLY A 441 1.39 27.44 1.45
CA GLY A 441 1.19 27.90 2.82
C GLY A 441 0.17 29.06 2.96
N GLN A 442 -0.51 29.45 1.88
CA GLN A 442 -1.57 30.46 1.90
C GLN A 442 -2.95 29.81 2.12
N PRO A 443 -3.85 30.44 2.89
CA PRO A 443 -5.19 29.90 3.13
C PRO A 443 -6.11 30.03 1.91
N HIS A 444 -5.81 30.90 0.95
CA HIS A 444 -6.56 31.05 -0.30
C HIS A 444 -5.62 31.56 -1.40
N GLY A 445 -6.02 31.43 -2.66
CA GLY A 445 -5.20 31.78 -3.81
C GLY A 445 -5.87 31.45 -5.15
N GLY A 446 -5.31 31.94 -6.25
CA GLY A 446 -5.78 31.58 -7.59
C GLY A 446 -4.82 32.02 -8.70
N GLY A 447 -4.99 31.47 -9.89
CA GLY A 447 -4.13 31.78 -11.02
C GLY A 447 -4.61 31.18 -12.34
N GLN A 448 -3.78 31.35 -13.37
CA GLN A 448 -3.97 30.69 -14.66
C GLN A 448 -3.47 29.24 -14.59
N LEU A 449 -4.19 28.35 -15.29
CA LEU A 449 -3.74 26.97 -15.48
C LEU A 449 -2.69 26.92 -16.60
N THR A 450 -1.71 26.04 -16.47
CA THR A 450 -0.81 25.73 -17.60
C THR A 450 -1.52 24.88 -18.65
N GLN A 451 -0.99 24.81 -19.87
CA GLN A 451 -1.55 23.93 -20.91
C GLN A 451 -1.55 22.47 -20.46
N GLU A 452 -0.49 22.02 -19.78
CA GLU A 452 -0.38 20.67 -19.25
C GLU A 452 -1.47 20.38 -18.20
N GLU A 453 -1.71 21.31 -17.26
CA GLU A 453 -2.78 21.18 -16.26
C GLU A 453 -4.17 21.13 -16.91
N MET A 454 -4.40 21.93 -17.95
CA MET A 454 -5.64 21.92 -18.72
C MET A 454 -5.84 20.60 -19.49
N ASP A 455 -4.78 20.06 -20.09
CA ASP A 455 -4.84 18.79 -20.81
C ASP A 455 -5.11 17.62 -19.85
N GLU A 456 -4.50 17.62 -18.65
CA GLU A 456 -4.77 16.64 -17.59
C GLU A 456 -6.22 16.70 -17.09
N LEU A 457 -6.75 17.89 -16.80
CA LEU A 457 -8.14 18.10 -16.39
C LEU A 457 -9.13 17.70 -17.49
N ASN A 458 -8.82 18.00 -18.75
CA ASN A 458 -9.62 17.61 -19.91
C ASN A 458 -9.65 16.09 -20.12
N LYS A 459 -8.53 15.41 -19.88
CA LYS A 459 -8.45 13.95 -19.94
C LYS A 459 -9.28 13.32 -18.83
N ALA A 460 -9.18 13.84 -17.59
CA ALA A 460 -9.98 13.37 -16.46
C ALA A 460 -11.50 13.53 -16.70
N ARG A 461 -11.90 14.61 -17.38
CA ARG A 461 -13.30 14.83 -17.80
C ARG A 461 -13.82 13.77 -18.77
N GLN A 462 -12.97 13.28 -19.68
CA GLN A 462 -13.38 12.34 -20.73
C GLN A 462 -13.43 10.88 -20.24
N ASP A 463 -12.98 10.64 -19.01
CA ASP A 463 -12.93 9.32 -18.41
C ASP A 463 -14.12 9.14 -17.44
N ASP A 464 -15.17 8.46 -17.91
CA ASP A 464 -16.39 8.14 -17.16
C ASP A 464 -16.11 7.29 -15.89
N THR A 465 -14.90 6.72 -15.77
CA THR A 465 -14.49 5.97 -14.58
C THR A 465 -14.02 6.88 -13.43
N LEU A 466 -13.57 8.11 -13.71
CA LEU A 466 -13.16 9.07 -12.67
C LEU A 466 -14.36 9.76 -11.99
N ALA A 467 -15.46 9.99 -12.73
CA ALA A 467 -16.68 10.60 -12.19
C ALA A 467 -17.48 9.68 -11.24
N SER A 468 -17.25 8.36 -11.33
CA SER A 468 -17.94 7.32 -10.57
C SER A 468 -17.09 6.72 -9.44
N ARG A 469 -15.93 7.34 -9.14
CA ARG A 469 -14.96 6.84 -8.16
C ARG A 469 -15.00 7.54 -6.78
N PRO A 470 -15.67 7.01 -5.72
CA PRO A 470 -15.27 7.26 -4.33
C PRO A 470 -13.76 7.32 -4.11
N LEU A 471 -13.25 8.53 -3.94
CA LEU A 471 -11.92 8.74 -3.38
C LEU A 471 -11.95 8.42 -1.89
N VAL A 472 -11.29 7.32 -1.50
CA VAL A 472 -10.73 7.21 -0.16
C VAL A 472 -9.39 7.94 -0.20
N LEU A 473 -9.29 9.10 0.44
CA LEU A 473 -7.97 9.62 0.79
C LEU A 473 -7.94 10.25 2.17
N VAL A 474 -7.06 9.64 2.97
CA VAL A 474 -6.57 10.05 4.28
C VAL A 474 -6.02 11.48 4.22
N ARG A 475 -6.48 12.28 5.18
CA ARG A 475 -6.09 13.66 5.55
C ARG A 475 -4.98 14.31 4.71
N PRO A 476 -5.26 15.41 3.98
CA PRO A 476 -4.28 16.48 3.87
C PRO A 476 -4.21 17.16 5.22
N LYS A 477 -3.27 16.75 6.09
CA LYS A 477 -2.93 17.60 7.24
C LYS A 477 -2.14 18.76 6.66
N ALA A 478 -2.78 19.93 6.51
CA ALA A 478 -2.11 21.12 5.99
C ALA A 478 -0.82 21.36 6.77
N ALA A 479 0.30 21.43 6.04
CA ALA A 479 1.53 21.95 6.58
C ALA A 479 1.34 23.46 6.79
N ARG A 480 1.41 23.91 8.06
CA ARG A 480 1.69 25.31 8.44
C ARG A 480 0.77 26.40 7.88
N ALA A 481 -0.50 26.43 8.29
CA ALA A 481 -1.20 27.71 8.46
C ALA A 481 -1.40 27.96 9.97
N ALA A 482 -1.06 29.15 10.46
CA ALA A 482 -1.20 29.50 11.89
C ALA A 482 -2.68 29.54 12.34
N ALA A 483 -3.62 29.73 11.40
CA ALA A 483 -5.07 29.51 11.49
C ALA A 483 -5.68 29.73 10.09
N PHE A 484 -6.74 28.99 9.73
CA PHE A 484 -7.53 29.29 8.54
C PHE A 484 -8.56 30.39 8.82
N PRO A 485 -8.90 31.24 7.83
CA PRO A 485 -9.99 32.21 7.96
C PRO A 485 -11.33 31.48 8.16
N PRO A 486 -12.35 32.13 8.75
CA PRO A 486 -13.69 31.55 8.78
C PRO A 486 -14.25 31.42 7.36
N CYS A 487 -15.14 30.46 7.13
CA CYS A 487 -15.84 30.28 5.85
C CYS A 487 -16.90 31.37 5.61
N THR A 488 -16.48 32.63 5.63
CA THR A 488 -17.33 33.80 5.39
C THR A 488 -16.51 34.95 4.82
N GLY A 489 -17.04 35.62 3.79
CA GLY A 489 -16.45 36.80 3.19
C GLY A 489 -16.11 36.65 1.71
N ILE A 490 -15.35 37.62 1.22
CA ILE A 490 -14.92 37.75 -0.18
C ILE A 490 -13.41 37.48 -0.25
N PHE A 491 -13.03 36.51 -1.09
CA PHE A 491 -11.66 36.13 -1.40
C PHE A 491 -11.38 36.53 -2.85
N ASP A 492 -10.62 37.61 -3.03
CA ASP A 492 -10.36 38.17 -4.36
C ASP A 492 -9.07 37.60 -4.95
N GLU A 493 -9.19 36.79 -6.00
CA GLU A 493 -8.06 36.10 -6.63
C GLU A 493 -7.78 36.61 -8.05
N PRO A 494 -6.59 36.40 -8.63
CA PRO A 494 -6.25 36.91 -9.96
C PRO A 494 -7.21 36.48 -11.09
N SER A 495 -7.80 35.29 -10.94
CA SER A 495 -8.57 34.58 -11.95
C SER A 495 -10.09 34.60 -11.67
N ALA A 496 -10.51 34.66 -10.41
CA ALA A 496 -11.90 34.73 -9.98
C ALA A 496 -12.04 35.50 -8.66
N THR A 497 -13.23 36.01 -8.38
CA THR A 497 -13.59 36.52 -7.04
C THR A 497 -14.50 35.49 -6.39
N VAL A 498 -14.11 34.96 -5.24
CA VAL A 498 -14.87 33.92 -4.53
C VAL A 498 -15.60 34.54 -3.35
N ASN A 499 -16.90 34.29 -3.23
CA ASN A 499 -17.68 34.66 -2.05
C ASN A 499 -18.15 33.39 -1.35
N ILE A 500 -17.99 33.32 -0.04
CA ILE A 500 -18.50 32.23 0.81
C ILE A 500 -19.32 32.86 1.93
N GLU A 501 -20.46 32.28 2.25
CA GLU A 501 -21.26 32.69 3.40
C GLU A 501 -21.52 31.47 4.30
N SER A 502 -21.39 31.64 5.61
CA SER A 502 -21.68 30.57 6.55
C SER A 502 -23.09 30.69 7.09
N GLY A 503 -23.91 29.68 6.83
CA GLY A 503 -25.27 29.55 7.36
C GLY A 503 -25.39 28.47 8.45
N PRO A 504 -26.56 28.39 9.10
CA PRO A 504 -26.81 27.42 10.17
C PRO A 504 -26.88 25.97 9.67
N THR A 505 -27.28 25.75 8.41
CA THR A 505 -27.46 24.41 7.81
C THR A 505 -26.74 24.23 6.47
N SER A 506 -26.00 25.25 6.02
CA SER A 506 -25.31 25.20 4.72
C SER A 506 -24.22 26.26 4.58
N LEU A 507 -23.34 26.06 3.60
CA LEU A 507 -22.26 26.95 3.19
C LEU A 507 -22.46 27.33 1.71
N PRO A 508 -23.29 28.34 1.39
CA PRO A 508 -23.38 28.87 0.04
C PRO A 508 -22.08 29.55 -0.41
N TRP A 509 -21.83 29.48 -1.71
CA TRP A 509 -20.68 30.10 -2.35
C TRP A 509 -21.01 30.61 -3.75
N SER A 510 -20.22 31.58 -4.23
CA SER A 510 -20.19 32.02 -5.62
C SER A 510 -18.77 32.30 -6.06
N ALA A 511 -18.50 32.18 -7.35
CA ALA A 511 -17.15 32.37 -7.89
C ALA A 511 -17.18 32.92 -9.32
N PRO A 512 -17.58 34.21 -9.49
CA PRO A 512 -17.45 34.93 -10.76
C PRO A 512 -16.01 34.95 -11.29
N ILE A 513 -15.86 34.60 -12.57
CA ILE A 513 -14.58 34.61 -13.29
C ILE A 513 -14.22 36.04 -13.69
N LYS A 514 -12.94 36.42 -13.52
CA LYS A 514 -12.46 37.75 -13.91
C LYS A 514 -12.19 37.84 -15.40
N ALA A 515 -12.59 38.98 -16.00
CA ALA A 515 -12.41 39.28 -17.42
C ALA A 515 -10.94 39.25 -17.89
N SER A 516 -9.97 39.48 -17.00
CA SER A 516 -8.53 39.37 -17.28
C SER A 516 -8.08 37.96 -17.69
N THR A 517 -8.89 36.94 -17.38
CA THR A 517 -8.62 35.52 -17.69
C THR A 517 -9.70 34.88 -18.56
N GLY A 518 -10.86 35.54 -18.71
CA GLY A 518 -11.96 35.13 -19.57
C GLY A 518 -11.88 35.80 -20.94
N ILE A 519 -11.26 35.15 -21.92
CA ILE A 519 -11.54 35.47 -23.33
C ILE A 519 -13.03 35.20 -23.58
N GLN A 520 -13.75 36.09 -24.26
CA GLN A 520 -15.18 35.94 -24.56
C GLN A 520 -15.46 34.56 -25.16
N GLY A 521 -16.19 33.70 -24.44
CA GLY A 521 -16.50 32.34 -24.87
C GLY A 521 -17.23 31.52 -23.82
N THR A 522 -17.42 30.23 -24.14
CA THR A 522 -18.06 29.26 -23.25
C THR A 522 -17.00 28.56 -22.41
N VAL A 523 -17.22 28.49 -21.10
CA VAL A 523 -16.31 27.84 -20.16
C VAL A 523 -16.92 26.55 -19.66
N TYR A 524 -16.07 25.52 -19.53
CA TYR A 524 -16.37 24.39 -18.67
C TYR A 524 -15.94 24.76 -17.26
N TYR A 525 -16.85 24.70 -16.31
CA TYR A 525 -16.61 25.10 -14.93
C TYR A 525 -16.89 23.94 -13.98
N ALA A 526 -16.05 23.79 -12.96
CA ALA A 526 -16.26 22.80 -11.91
C ALA A 526 -15.78 23.32 -10.55
N ASN A 527 -16.39 22.76 -9.50
CA ASN A 527 -15.99 22.93 -8.11
C ASN A 527 -15.73 21.54 -7.51
N GLN A 528 -14.69 21.42 -6.69
CA GLN A 528 -14.57 20.35 -5.71
C GLN A 528 -14.52 20.94 -4.31
N THR A 529 -15.33 20.36 -3.41
CA THR A 529 -15.40 20.76 -2.01
C THR A 529 -15.11 19.58 -1.09
N PHE A 530 -14.26 19.81 -0.09
CA PHE A 530 -13.91 18.86 0.95
C PHE A 530 -14.20 19.47 2.32
N ALA A 531 -14.69 18.66 3.25
CA ALA A 531 -14.85 19.07 4.65
C ALA A 531 -14.34 17.95 5.57
N ASP A 532 -13.45 18.30 6.50
CA ASP A 532 -12.74 17.38 7.40
C ASP A 532 -12.05 16.20 6.66
N GLY A 533 -11.63 16.44 5.42
CA GLY A 533 -11.04 15.43 4.55
C GLY A 533 -12.05 14.54 3.80
N TYR A 534 -13.36 14.68 4.03
CA TYR A 534 -14.38 14.04 3.21
C TYR A 534 -14.69 14.87 1.99
N GLN A 535 -14.70 14.24 0.81
CA GLN A 535 -15.26 14.86 -0.38
C GLN A 535 -16.77 14.98 -0.19
N ALA A 536 -17.25 16.21 -0.09
CA ALA A 536 -18.64 16.51 0.16
C ALA A 536 -19.42 16.69 -1.15
N ASN A 537 -18.76 17.40 -2.07
CA ASN A 537 -19.19 17.92 -3.37
C ASN A 537 -20.55 18.63 -3.43
N SER A 538 -20.56 19.77 -4.13
CA SER A 538 -21.82 20.35 -4.62
C SER A 538 -21.59 21.37 -5.76
N TYR A 539 -21.15 20.93 -6.95
CA TYR A 539 -21.65 21.45 -8.23
C TYR A 539 -21.28 20.50 -9.37
N GLN A 540 -22.27 20.03 -10.13
CA GLN A 540 -22.00 19.25 -11.34
C GLN A 540 -21.25 20.14 -12.33
N PRO A 541 -20.19 19.65 -12.98
CA PRO A 541 -19.55 20.41 -14.03
C PRO A 541 -20.57 20.76 -15.11
N HIS A 542 -20.62 22.02 -15.51
CA HIS A 542 -21.57 22.50 -16.50
C HIS A 542 -20.91 23.61 -17.31
N VAL A 543 -21.51 23.85 -18.46
CA VAL A 543 -20.93 24.62 -19.55
C VAL A 543 -21.76 25.87 -19.73
N GLU A 544 -21.16 27.02 -19.43
CA GLU A 544 -21.85 28.31 -19.43
C GLU A 544 -20.98 29.39 -20.06
N PRO A 545 -21.54 30.55 -20.42
CA PRO A 545 -20.74 31.73 -20.75
C PRO A 545 -19.76 32.10 -19.63
N TRP A 546 -18.59 32.62 -19.98
CA TRP A 546 -17.55 33.00 -19.01
C TRP A 546 -18.02 34.01 -17.94
N ASP A 547 -19.00 34.84 -18.26
CA ASP A 547 -19.60 35.86 -17.39
C ASP A 547 -20.81 35.35 -16.59
N TYR A 548 -21.09 34.05 -16.66
CA TYR A 548 -22.11 33.41 -15.84
C TYR A 548 -21.76 33.53 -14.35
N PHE A 549 -22.79 33.76 -13.53
CA PHE A 549 -22.64 33.83 -12.09
C PHE A 549 -22.63 32.43 -11.49
N PHE A 550 -21.47 31.78 -11.47
CA PHE A 550 -21.30 30.45 -10.88
C PHE A 550 -21.53 30.49 -9.37
N HIS A 551 -22.41 29.63 -8.87
CA HIS A 551 -22.80 29.56 -7.46
C HIS A 551 -23.20 28.14 -7.05
N GLY A 552 -23.18 27.86 -5.74
CA GLY A 552 -23.55 26.57 -5.19
C GLY A 552 -23.68 26.64 -3.66
N SER A 553 -23.96 25.50 -3.02
CA SER A 553 -24.02 25.43 -1.57
C SER A 553 -23.74 24.03 -1.05
N LEU A 554 -22.83 23.92 -0.09
CA LEU A 554 -22.59 22.68 0.66
C LEU A 554 -23.61 22.57 1.81
N SER A 555 -24.38 21.49 1.87
CA SER A 555 -25.30 21.24 2.99
C SER A 555 -24.55 20.77 4.24
N ASN A 556 -25.14 20.97 5.42
CA ASN A 556 -24.68 20.37 6.68
C ASN A 556 -25.87 19.71 7.39
N PRO A 557 -25.91 18.36 7.50
CA PRO A 557 -24.92 17.39 7.03
C PRO A 557 -24.88 17.26 5.50
N PHE A 558 -23.82 16.64 4.98
CA PHE A 558 -23.67 16.33 3.55
C PHE A 558 -23.49 14.83 3.31
N PRO A 559 -23.90 14.32 2.14
CA PRO A 559 -23.55 12.97 1.70
C PRO A 559 -22.06 12.92 1.29
N VAL A 560 -21.31 11.92 1.78
CA VAL A 560 -19.92 11.74 1.37
C VAL A 560 -19.89 11.10 -0.02
N VAL A 561 -19.18 11.72 -0.97
CA VAL A 561 -19.14 11.24 -2.36
C VAL A 561 -18.57 9.83 -2.41
N GLY A 562 -19.34 8.94 -3.04
CA GLY A 562 -18.97 7.54 -3.24
C GLY A 562 -18.96 6.68 -1.97
N ALA A 563 -19.35 7.22 -0.82
CA ALA A 563 -19.62 6.43 0.37
C ALA A 563 -21.13 6.42 0.66
N ASN A 564 -21.65 5.29 1.16
CA ASN A 564 -23.00 5.26 1.72
C ASN A 564 -22.99 5.81 3.16
N LEU A 565 -22.55 7.06 3.32
CA LEU A 565 -22.32 7.74 4.59
C LEU A 565 -22.69 9.23 4.46
N SER A 566 -23.12 9.84 5.56
CA SER A 566 -23.28 11.29 5.68
C SER A 566 -22.36 11.83 6.77
N HIS A 567 -21.73 12.99 6.54
CA HIS A 567 -20.86 13.68 7.49
C HIS A 567 -21.47 15.02 7.92
N THR A 568 -21.28 15.37 9.19
CA THR A 568 -21.77 16.63 9.78
C THR A 568 -20.59 17.51 10.15
N MET A 569 -20.48 18.68 9.54
CA MET A 569 -19.49 19.69 9.89
C MET A 569 -19.80 20.25 11.29
N GLN A 570 -18.78 20.32 12.13
CA GLN A 570 -18.83 20.89 13.48
C GLN A 570 -18.20 22.30 13.48
N ASP A 571 -18.46 23.09 14.51
CA ASP A 571 -17.70 24.34 14.71
C ASP A 571 -16.19 24.03 14.76
N GLY A 572 -15.43 24.69 13.89
CA GLY A 572 -14.00 24.47 13.68
C GLY A 572 -13.64 23.42 12.63
N SER A 573 -14.62 22.76 11.98
CA SER A 573 -14.34 21.85 10.84
C SER A 573 -13.55 22.57 9.75
N GLU A 574 -12.60 21.87 9.15
CA GLU A 574 -11.81 22.40 8.03
C GLU A 574 -12.58 22.19 6.74
N VAL A 575 -12.70 23.23 5.91
CA VAL A 575 -13.39 23.17 4.62
C VAL A 575 -12.48 23.72 3.53
N SER A 576 -12.32 22.96 2.47
CA SER A 576 -11.52 23.31 1.30
C SER A 576 -12.38 23.36 0.07
N PHE A 577 -12.28 24.45 -0.67
CA PHE A 577 -12.91 24.64 -1.97
C PHE A 577 -11.84 24.82 -3.04
N LEU A 578 -12.02 24.14 -4.17
CA LEU A 578 -11.24 24.36 -5.39
C LEU A 578 -12.19 24.54 -6.57
N TRP A 579 -12.12 25.70 -7.19
CA TRP A 579 -12.80 26.02 -8.43
C TRP A 579 -11.81 26.03 -9.58
N TYR A 580 -12.20 25.47 -10.72
CA TYR A 580 -11.39 25.51 -11.93
C TYR A 580 -12.26 25.60 -13.17
N TRP A 581 -11.70 26.20 -14.21
CA TRP A 581 -12.36 26.36 -15.49
C TRP A 581 -11.37 26.41 -16.65
N PHE A 582 -11.86 26.04 -17.82
CA PHE A 582 -11.15 26.23 -19.08
C PHE A 582 -12.14 26.64 -20.17
N ASN A 583 -11.66 27.46 -21.09
CA ASN A 583 -12.44 27.97 -22.20
C ASN A 583 -12.46 26.93 -23.33
N ILE A 584 -13.67 26.55 -23.77
CA ILE A 584 -13.85 25.51 -24.78
C ILE A 584 -13.35 25.98 -26.16
N PRO A 585 -13.78 27.17 -26.67
CA PRO A 585 -13.23 27.71 -27.91
C PRO A 585 -11.74 28.07 -27.85
N TYR A 586 -11.19 28.34 -26.67
CA TYR A 586 -9.81 28.77 -26.47
C TYR A 586 -9.08 27.85 -25.48
N PRO A 587 -8.58 26.67 -25.91
CA PRO A 587 -8.02 25.65 -25.03
C PRO A 587 -6.77 26.06 -24.22
N ALA A 588 -6.19 27.23 -24.55
CA ALA A 588 -5.06 27.82 -23.84
C ALA A 588 -5.48 28.83 -22.74
N ALA A 589 -6.79 29.04 -22.54
CA ALA A 589 -7.32 29.97 -21.55
C ALA A 589 -8.10 29.22 -20.46
N GLY A 590 -7.60 29.28 -19.23
CA GLY A 590 -8.21 28.64 -18.08
C GLY A 590 -7.62 29.16 -16.78
N GLY A 591 -8.30 28.87 -15.68
CA GLY A 591 -7.89 29.35 -14.37
C GLY A 591 -8.45 28.51 -13.25
N TYR A 592 -7.97 28.82 -12.06
CA TYR A 592 -8.43 28.20 -10.81
C TYR A 592 -8.41 29.20 -9.67
N ALA A 593 -9.22 28.93 -8.66
CA ALA A 593 -9.22 29.62 -7.37
C ALA A 593 -9.44 28.60 -6.26
N PHE A 594 -8.85 28.82 -5.10
CA PHE A 594 -8.97 27.95 -3.94
C PHE A 594 -9.17 28.75 -2.66
N VAL A 595 -9.90 28.15 -1.72
CA VAL A 595 -10.07 28.68 -0.36
C VAL A 595 -10.08 27.52 0.62
N ASN A 596 -9.21 27.59 1.63
CA ASN A 596 -9.25 26.78 2.84
C ASN A 596 -9.73 27.65 4.00
N CYS A 597 -10.80 27.23 4.65
CA CYS A 597 -11.46 27.97 5.71
C CYS A 597 -11.89 27.06 6.85
N THR A 598 -12.25 27.66 7.99
CA THR A 598 -12.86 26.98 9.13
C THR A 598 -14.35 27.24 9.15
N TYR A 599 -15.15 26.16 9.20
CA TYR A 599 -16.58 26.25 9.36
C TYR A 599 -16.90 26.80 10.74
N LYS A 600 -17.68 27.87 10.77
CA LYS A 600 -18.30 28.42 11.98
C LYS A 600 -19.79 28.49 11.72
N PRO A 601 -20.65 27.79 12.48
CA PRO A 601 -22.09 27.85 12.29
C PRO A 601 -22.55 29.31 12.24
N GLY A 602 -23.22 29.70 11.16
CA GLY A 602 -23.83 31.02 11.07
C GLY A 602 -24.90 31.22 12.16
N PRO A 603 -25.21 32.47 12.53
CA PRO A 603 -26.26 32.79 13.50
C PRO A 603 -27.65 32.30 13.08
#